data_AF-K9PEY3-F1
#
_entry.id   AF-K9PEY3-F1
#
_cell.length_a   1.000
_cell.length_b   1.000
_cell.length_c   1.000
_cell.angle_alpha   90.00
_cell.angle_beta   90.00
_cell.angle_gamma   90.00
#
_symmetry.space_group_name_H-M   'P 1'
#
loop_
_entity.id
_entity.type
_entity.pdbx_description
1 polymer ?
#
loop_
_entity_poly.entity_id
_entity_poly.type
_entity_poly.pdbx_seq_one_letter_code
_entity_poly.pdbx_strand_id
1 'polypeptide(L)'
;MTHQEELIVSNNLLNEFKICTQLQYNGQLKIKSSKGQQWIFYYRLGRIVWATGGKHPFRRWRRHITQNCPQIDLNKLRFRSEDLAIDYWDYRLVEILFKRQKIQREQIHTIVENTIAELFFDLAYEADFTPLTCDRNQEVILDTAMSFTSADISLKHMQDSWKIWSETGLANFSPDLAPVIRKPEQLQQLVSPSVYNNFVNFINGKYTLRDLAVKMKQSVLLVSRSLLPYILKGIIELVEVPDLPLLTNEVKNNSNTTPPKNPNAPLIACVDDSPQVCKMLEDIITGNGMRFIKIQDAVQALPTLIQEKPDLIFLDLMMPIASGYEICTQLRRISSFSETPIIILTGNDGLLDRVRAKVVGSTDFLTKPVVADRVMGIAQKYLRSQAPSKVKNVSNSIPSRISDLEVCH
;
A
#
# COMPACT_ATOMS: atom_id res chain seq x y z
N MET A 1 29.41 0.05 -23.44
CA MET A 1 29.77 1.48 -23.33
C MET A 1 29.30 1.95 -21.97
N THR A 2 30.25 2.36 -21.15
CA THR A 2 30.14 2.73 -19.74
C THR A 2 29.16 3.87 -19.52
N HIS A 3 28.13 3.66 -18.68
CA HIS A 3 27.28 4.71 -18.15
C HIS A 3 28.12 5.62 -17.26
N GLN A 4 28.31 6.86 -17.68
CA GLN A 4 29.04 7.88 -16.95
C GLN A 4 28.04 8.61 -16.05
N GLU A 5 28.17 8.41 -14.73
CA GLU A 5 27.41 9.13 -13.71
C GLU A 5 27.83 10.60 -13.70
N GLU A 6 27.01 11.48 -14.28
CA GLU A 6 27.21 12.92 -14.16
C GLU A 6 26.57 13.44 -12.88
N LEU A 7 27.41 13.64 -11.85
CA LEU A 7 27.09 14.41 -10.65
C LEU A 7 26.91 15.89 -11.02
N ILE A 8 25.69 16.41 -10.88
CA ILE A 8 25.31 17.77 -11.26
C ILE A 8 24.84 18.58 -10.04
N VAL A 9 25.56 19.64 -9.67
CA VAL A 9 25.39 20.46 -8.45
C VAL A 9 24.39 21.63 -8.63
N SER A 10 23.77 22.08 -7.53
CA SER A 10 22.60 22.95 -7.31
C SER A 10 22.18 24.02 -8.34
N ASN A 11 23.11 24.68 -9.05
CA ASN A 11 22.74 25.67 -10.10
C ASN A 11 22.10 25.04 -11.35
N ASN A 12 22.34 23.75 -11.57
CA ASN A 12 21.80 23.04 -12.73
C ASN A 12 20.41 22.46 -12.47
N LEU A 13 19.94 22.35 -11.23
CA LEU A 13 18.64 21.74 -10.93
C LEU A 13 17.48 22.51 -11.60
N LEU A 14 17.48 23.84 -11.46
CA LEU A 14 16.51 24.71 -12.15
C LEU A 14 16.59 24.56 -13.68
N ASN A 15 17.81 24.38 -14.21
CA ASN A 15 18.01 24.15 -15.63
C ASN A 15 17.45 22.79 -16.05
N GLU A 16 17.58 21.73 -15.25
CA GLU A 16 17.01 20.42 -15.55
C GLU A 16 15.48 20.45 -15.63
N PHE A 17 14.81 21.14 -14.70
CA PHE A 17 13.36 21.32 -14.80
C PHE A 17 12.96 22.07 -16.08
N LYS A 18 13.72 23.12 -16.47
CA LYS A 18 13.50 23.85 -17.73
C LYS A 18 13.77 23.00 -18.96
N ILE A 19 14.85 22.20 -18.95
CA ILE A 19 15.20 21.27 -20.04
C ILE A 19 14.08 20.25 -20.22
N CYS A 20 13.55 19.68 -19.13
CA CYS A 20 12.42 18.75 -19.19
C CYS A 20 11.18 19.40 -19.83
N THR A 21 10.88 20.66 -19.50
CA THR A 21 9.78 21.42 -20.11
C THR A 21 10.01 21.67 -21.60
N GLN A 22 11.20 22.15 -21.98
CA GLN A 22 11.55 22.48 -23.36
C GLN A 22 11.58 21.26 -24.29
N LEU A 23 12.07 20.12 -23.78
CA LEU A 23 12.15 18.86 -24.52
C LEU A 23 10.82 18.10 -24.58
N GLN A 24 9.73 18.65 -24.04
CA GLN A 24 8.44 17.96 -23.89
C GLN A 24 8.59 16.57 -23.25
N TYR A 25 9.46 16.50 -22.24
CA TYR A 25 9.90 15.24 -21.63
C TYR A 25 8.74 14.39 -21.11
N ASN A 26 8.89 13.07 -21.23
CA ASN A 26 7.99 12.06 -20.69
C ASN A 26 8.83 11.07 -19.88
N GLY A 27 8.47 10.87 -18.61
CA GLY A 27 9.23 9.99 -17.72
C GLY A 27 9.35 10.55 -16.31
N GLN A 28 10.45 10.23 -15.64
CA GLN A 28 10.72 10.57 -14.25
C GLN A 28 12.01 11.36 -14.14
N LEU A 29 11.99 12.46 -13.41
CA LEU A 29 13.17 13.17 -12.94
C LEU A 29 13.38 12.81 -11.46
N LYS A 30 14.39 11.99 -11.19
CA LYS A 30 14.78 11.57 -9.83
C LYS A 30 15.86 12.52 -9.32
N ILE A 31 15.69 13.04 -8.11
CA ILE A 31 16.65 13.94 -7.46
C ILE A 31 17.04 13.32 -6.13
N LYS A 32 18.33 13.29 -5.82
CA LYS A 32 18.86 12.71 -4.58
C LYS A 32 19.74 13.71 -3.85
N SER A 33 19.58 13.78 -2.53
CA SER A 33 20.52 14.48 -1.64
C SER A 33 21.62 13.53 -1.19
N SER A 34 22.81 14.05 -0.92
CA SER A 34 23.91 13.29 -0.32
C SER A 34 23.55 12.69 1.05
N LYS A 35 22.51 13.21 1.72
CA LYS A 35 21.98 12.67 2.98
C LYS A 35 20.97 11.52 2.79
N GLY A 36 20.79 11.02 1.57
CA GLY A 36 19.92 9.88 1.26
C GLY A 36 18.43 10.21 1.08
N GLN A 37 18.05 11.50 1.10
CA GLN A 37 16.70 11.92 0.71
C GLN A 37 16.54 11.85 -0.81
N GLN A 38 15.35 11.46 -1.28
CA GLN A 38 15.06 11.33 -2.71
C GLN A 38 13.71 11.97 -3.04
N TRP A 39 13.65 12.68 -4.16
CA TRP A 39 12.44 13.25 -4.76
C TRP A 39 12.27 12.67 -6.17
N ILE A 40 11.03 12.47 -6.60
CA ILE A 40 10.71 12.03 -7.97
C ILE A 40 9.63 12.94 -8.53
N PHE A 41 9.90 13.53 -9.69
CA PHE A 41 8.93 14.33 -10.45
C PHE A 41 8.53 13.58 -11.72
N TYR A 42 7.23 13.38 -11.90
CA TYR A 42 6.67 12.67 -13.02
C TYR A 42 6.26 13.68 -14.10
N TYR A 43 6.71 13.43 -15.33
CA TYR A 43 6.56 14.33 -16.47
C TYR A 43 5.74 13.70 -17.59
N ARG A 44 4.88 14.53 -18.20
CA ARG A 44 4.15 14.22 -19.42
C ARG A 44 4.10 15.45 -20.34
N LEU A 45 4.58 15.32 -21.56
CA LEU A 45 4.66 16.40 -22.55
C LEU A 45 5.33 17.66 -21.98
N GLY A 46 6.37 17.49 -21.17
CA GLY A 46 7.10 18.58 -20.52
C GLY A 46 6.39 19.24 -19.34
N ARG A 47 5.24 18.71 -18.91
CA ARG A 47 4.50 19.20 -17.74
C ARG A 47 4.62 18.23 -16.59
N ILE A 48 4.66 18.76 -15.37
CA ILE A 48 4.69 17.93 -14.16
C ILE A 48 3.27 17.48 -13.86
N VAL A 49 3.08 16.17 -13.74
CA VAL A 49 1.78 15.55 -13.45
C VAL A 49 1.66 15.09 -12.00
N TRP A 50 2.79 14.78 -11.37
CA TRP A 50 2.89 14.43 -9.96
C TRP A 50 4.32 14.60 -9.46
N ALA A 51 4.49 14.67 -8.14
CA ALA A 51 5.78 14.56 -7.50
C ALA A 51 5.65 13.87 -6.14
N THR A 52 6.68 13.13 -5.72
CA THR A 52 6.70 12.40 -4.44
C THR A 52 8.10 12.35 -3.84
N GLY A 53 8.23 11.74 -2.66
CA GLY A 53 9.46 11.61 -1.90
C GLY A 53 9.67 12.72 -0.86
N GLY A 54 10.94 13.00 -0.56
CA GLY A 54 11.36 13.91 0.50
C GLY A 54 11.00 13.41 1.91
N LYS A 55 11.00 14.34 2.87
CA LYS A 55 10.73 14.03 4.27
C LYS A 55 9.21 13.98 4.53
N HIS A 56 8.78 12.95 5.27
CA HIS A 56 7.39 12.75 5.70
C HIS A 56 6.32 12.71 4.59
N PRO A 57 6.45 11.84 3.57
CA PRO A 57 5.48 11.75 2.47
C PRO A 57 4.04 11.46 2.95
N PHE A 58 3.84 10.68 4.03
CA PHE A 58 2.50 10.39 4.52
C PHE A 58 1.88 11.56 5.28
N ARG A 59 2.64 12.30 6.10
CA ARG A 59 2.15 13.56 6.68
C ARG A 59 1.74 14.54 5.58
N ARG A 60 2.54 14.71 4.51
CA ARG A 60 2.19 15.56 3.36
C ARG A 60 0.87 15.16 2.74
N TRP A 61 0.74 13.89 2.37
CA TRP A 61 -0.50 13.37 1.78
C TRP A 61 -1.71 13.61 2.70
N ARG A 62 -1.58 13.30 3.99
CA ARG A 62 -2.64 13.50 4.99
C ARG A 62 -3.05 14.97 5.09
N ARG A 63 -2.10 15.92 5.10
CA ARG A 63 -2.37 17.35 5.14
C ARG A 63 -3.19 17.80 3.92
N HIS A 64 -2.73 17.48 2.72
CA HIS A 64 -3.41 17.91 1.48
C HIS A 64 -4.80 17.28 1.34
N ILE A 65 -4.99 16.02 1.73
CA ILE A 65 -6.33 15.40 1.73
C ILE A 65 -7.22 16.06 2.79
N THR A 66 -6.72 16.34 4.00
CA THR A 66 -7.52 17.00 5.05
C THR A 66 -8.00 18.39 4.62
N GLN A 67 -7.14 19.16 3.95
CA GLN A 67 -7.45 20.52 3.51
C GLN A 67 -8.45 20.56 2.35
N ASN A 68 -8.26 19.67 1.36
CA ASN A 68 -9.01 19.72 0.11
C ASN A 68 -10.22 18.78 0.08
N CYS A 69 -10.24 17.76 0.94
CA CYS A 69 -11.27 16.72 0.97
C CYS A 69 -11.77 16.46 2.40
N PRO A 70 -12.40 17.44 3.06
CA PRO A 70 -12.88 17.30 4.44
C PRO A 70 -13.93 16.20 4.62
N GLN A 71 -14.58 15.76 3.54
CA GLN A 71 -15.54 14.65 3.53
C GLN A 71 -14.89 13.26 3.76
N ILE A 72 -13.56 13.17 3.68
CA ILE A 72 -12.84 11.91 3.81
C ILE A 72 -12.38 11.72 5.25
N ASP A 73 -12.91 10.68 5.91
CA ASP A 73 -12.43 10.25 7.22
C ASP A 73 -11.13 9.44 7.08
N LEU A 74 -10.01 10.16 7.15
CA LEU A 74 -8.65 9.61 7.04
C LEU A 74 -8.34 8.54 8.09
N ASN A 75 -9.02 8.53 9.23
CA ASN A 75 -8.78 7.52 10.27
C ASN A 75 -9.45 6.17 9.94
N LYS A 76 -10.44 6.18 9.04
CA LYS A 76 -11.13 4.98 8.53
C LYS A 76 -10.55 4.46 7.22
N LEU A 77 -9.69 5.24 6.56
CA LEU A 77 -8.98 4.74 5.40
C LEU A 77 -8.01 3.64 5.83
N ARG A 78 -8.06 2.55 5.08
CA ARG A 78 -7.12 1.45 5.18
C ARG A 78 -6.54 1.20 3.80
N PHE A 79 -5.22 1.23 3.72
CA PHE A 79 -4.50 1.08 2.47
C PHE A 79 -3.99 -0.36 2.34
N ARG A 80 -3.96 -0.92 1.12
CA ARG A 80 -3.34 -2.23 0.87
C ARG A 80 -1.82 -2.04 0.92
N SER A 81 -1.09 -2.98 1.51
CA SER A 81 0.37 -2.92 1.58
C SER A 81 1.03 -2.89 0.20
N GLU A 82 0.42 -3.54 -0.80
CA GLU A 82 0.89 -3.57 -2.20
C GLU A 82 0.76 -2.20 -2.89
N ASP A 83 -0.29 -1.43 -2.60
CA ASP A 83 -0.45 -0.08 -3.15
C ASP A 83 0.64 0.87 -2.63
N LEU A 84 1.17 0.60 -1.43
CA LEU A 84 2.20 1.39 -0.73
C LEU A 84 3.63 0.98 -1.08
N ALA A 85 3.82 -0.20 -1.69
CA ALA A 85 5.14 -0.70 -2.09
C ALA A 85 5.66 -0.07 -3.39
N ILE A 86 4.86 0.82 -4.00
CA ILE A 86 5.17 1.47 -5.28
C ILE A 86 5.66 2.90 -4.99
N ASP A 87 6.67 3.35 -5.74
CA ASP A 87 7.26 4.69 -5.62
C ASP A 87 6.23 5.85 -5.62
N TYR A 88 5.11 5.71 -6.35
CA TYR A 88 4.04 6.70 -6.50
C TYR A 88 2.72 6.31 -5.79
N TRP A 89 2.82 5.60 -4.66
CA TRP A 89 1.65 5.15 -3.90
C TRP A 89 0.67 6.29 -3.59
N ASP A 90 1.17 7.48 -3.30
CA ASP A 90 0.39 8.67 -2.95
C ASP A 90 -0.49 9.16 -4.11
N TYR A 91 0.02 9.17 -5.34
CA TYR A 91 -0.75 9.42 -6.57
C TYR A 91 -1.82 8.36 -6.76
N ARG A 92 -1.45 7.08 -6.60
CA ARG A 92 -2.38 5.94 -6.79
C ARG A 92 -3.56 6.02 -5.83
N LEU A 93 -3.33 6.45 -4.58
CA LEU A 93 -4.41 6.65 -3.63
C LEU A 93 -5.38 7.76 -4.05
N VAL A 94 -4.87 8.88 -4.58
CA VAL A 94 -5.72 9.95 -5.15
C VAL A 94 -6.53 9.40 -6.33
N GLU A 95 -5.92 8.59 -7.19
CA GLU A 95 -6.60 7.96 -8.33
C GLU A 95 -7.72 7.01 -7.88
N ILE A 96 -7.49 6.19 -6.85
CA ILE A 96 -8.49 5.30 -6.26
C ILE A 96 -9.66 6.11 -5.69
N LEU A 97 -9.39 7.20 -4.97
CA LEU A 97 -10.42 8.08 -4.43
C LEU A 97 -11.27 8.71 -5.54
N PHE A 98 -10.63 9.11 -6.65
CA PHE A 98 -11.32 9.65 -7.81
C PHE A 98 -12.20 8.62 -8.51
N LYS A 99 -11.66 7.42 -8.79
CA LYS A 99 -12.41 6.30 -9.41
C LYS A 99 -13.62 5.88 -8.57
N ARG A 100 -13.52 5.98 -7.24
CA ARG A 100 -14.62 5.75 -6.28
C ARG A 100 -15.56 6.93 -6.12
N GLN A 101 -15.40 8.00 -6.91
CA GLN A 101 -16.20 9.23 -6.86
C GLN A 101 -16.21 9.89 -5.47
N LYS A 102 -15.13 9.76 -4.69
CA LYS A 102 -14.99 10.39 -3.37
C LYS A 102 -14.38 11.78 -3.42
N ILE A 103 -13.68 12.10 -4.51
CA ILE A 103 -13.09 13.41 -4.79
C ILE A 103 -13.40 13.83 -6.23
N GLN A 104 -13.43 15.13 -6.46
CA GLN A 104 -13.68 15.75 -7.77
C GLN A 104 -12.36 16.20 -8.44
N ARG A 105 -12.42 16.53 -9.73
CA ARG A 105 -11.23 16.87 -10.52
C ARG A 105 -10.56 18.16 -10.04
N GLU A 106 -11.36 19.12 -9.60
CA GLU A 106 -10.91 20.39 -9.01
C GLU A 106 -10.09 20.13 -7.74
N GLN A 107 -10.59 19.23 -6.87
CA GLN A 107 -9.88 18.84 -5.65
C GLN A 107 -8.55 18.16 -5.97
N ILE A 108 -8.50 17.31 -7.00
CA ILE A 108 -7.26 16.65 -7.45
C ILE A 108 -6.26 17.66 -7.95
N HIS A 109 -6.68 18.61 -8.78
CA HIS A 109 -5.80 19.65 -9.29
C HIS A 109 -5.16 20.44 -8.14
N THR A 110 -5.95 20.87 -7.16
CA THR A 110 -5.43 21.57 -5.97
C THR A 110 -4.51 20.69 -5.11
N ILE A 111 -4.77 19.40 -4.98
CA ILE A 111 -3.86 18.47 -4.28
C ILE A 111 -2.53 18.35 -5.02
N VAL A 112 -2.56 18.18 -6.34
CA VAL A 112 -1.36 18.05 -7.19
C VAL A 112 -0.51 19.32 -7.10
N GLU A 113 -1.11 20.49 -7.31
CA GLU A 113 -0.38 21.77 -7.26
C GLU A 113 0.28 22.01 -5.89
N ASN A 114 -0.47 21.80 -4.80
CA ASN A 114 0.07 22.00 -3.45
C ASN A 114 1.15 20.98 -3.08
N THR A 115 1.02 19.72 -3.54
CA THR A 115 2.02 18.67 -3.32
C THR A 115 3.32 19.03 -4.04
N ILE A 116 3.23 19.44 -5.31
CA ILE A 116 4.38 19.88 -6.11
C ILE A 116 5.03 21.12 -5.48
N ALA A 117 4.24 22.12 -5.07
CA ALA A 117 4.75 23.33 -4.42
C ALA A 117 5.49 23.02 -3.10
N GLU A 118 4.97 22.11 -2.28
CA GLU A 118 5.62 21.70 -1.04
C GLU A 118 6.95 20.97 -1.30
N LEU A 119 6.98 20.04 -2.26
CA LEU A 119 8.19 19.31 -2.65
C LEU A 119 9.26 20.22 -3.25
N PHE A 120 8.85 21.22 -4.04
CA PHE A 120 9.76 22.22 -4.55
C PHE A 120 10.36 23.06 -3.42
N PHE A 121 9.55 23.48 -2.43
CA PHE A 121 10.07 24.15 -1.26
C PHE A 121 11.10 23.28 -0.51
N ASP A 122 10.81 21.98 -0.34
CA ASP A 122 11.73 21.04 0.31
C ASP A 122 13.06 20.92 -0.46
N LEU A 123 13.01 20.89 -1.80
CA LEU A 123 14.20 20.90 -2.65
C LEU A 123 15.01 22.18 -2.50
N ALA A 124 14.36 23.34 -2.49
CA ALA A 124 15.04 24.63 -2.31
C ALA A 124 15.73 24.71 -0.94
N TYR A 125 15.03 24.26 0.11
CA TYR A 125 15.61 24.15 1.45
C TYR A 125 16.84 23.22 1.44
N GLU A 126 16.71 22.01 0.91
CA GLU A 126 17.78 21.01 0.94
C GLU A 126 19.01 21.42 0.09
N ALA A 127 18.78 22.12 -1.03
CA ALA A 127 19.83 22.59 -1.94
C ALA A 127 20.78 23.61 -1.30
N ASP A 128 20.31 24.36 -0.29
CA ASP A 128 21.13 25.33 0.46
C ASP A 128 22.08 24.64 1.46
N PHE A 129 21.78 23.40 1.86
CA PHE A 129 22.58 22.66 2.86
C PHE A 129 23.34 21.47 2.29
N THR A 130 22.92 20.93 1.14
CA THR A 130 23.53 19.73 0.55
C THR A 130 23.58 19.80 -0.96
N PRO A 131 24.62 19.24 -1.58
CA PRO A 131 24.62 19.04 -3.02
C PRO A 131 23.55 18.01 -3.38
N LEU A 132 22.74 18.36 -4.37
CA LEU A 132 21.75 17.49 -4.98
C LEU A 132 22.34 16.88 -6.26
N THR A 133 21.87 15.70 -6.63
CA THR A 133 22.10 15.08 -7.95
C THR A 133 20.78 14.77 -8.61
N CYS A 134 20.76 14.74 -9.94
CA CYS A 134 19.57 14.49 -10.74
C CYS A 134 19.80 13.41 -11.79
N ASP A 135 18.78 12.60 -12.03
CA ASP A 135 18.77 11.54 -13.04
C ASP A 135 17.42 11.50 -13.76
N ARG A 136 17.45 11.26 -15.08
CA ARG A 136 16.28 11.22 -15.95
C ARG A 136 16.04 9.79 -16.42
N ASN A 137 14.89 9.23 -16.06
CA ASN A 137 14.45 7.92 -16.51
C ASN A 137 13.24 8.04 -17.45
N GLN A 138 13.36 7.56 -18.69
CA GLN A 138 12.30 7.61 -19.71
C GLN A 138 11.14 6.63 -19.46
N GLU A 139 11.14 5.91 -18.34
CA GLU A 139 10.02 5.08 -17.93
C GLU A 139 8.74 5.93 -17.73
N VAL A 140 7.83 5.83 -18.69
CA VAL A 140 6.56 6.54 -18.66
C VAL A 140 5.60 5.78 -17.76
N ILE A 141 5.34 6.35 -16.60
CA ILE A 141 4.31 5.92 -15.67
C ILE A 141 3.31 7.09 -15.55
N LEU A 142 2.04 6.79 -15.27
CA LEU A 142 0.95 7.77 -15.18
C LEU A 142 0.50 8.32 -16.54
N ASP A 143 0.37 7.43 -17.54
CA ASP A 143 -0.04 7.79 -18.91
C ASP A 143 -1.35 8.59 -18.99
N THR A 144 -2.28 8.33 -18.06
CA THR A 144 -3.50 9.13 -17.89
C THR A 144 -3.31 10.08 -16.71
N ALA A 145 -2.69 11.22 -16.97
CA ALA A 145 -2.47 12.24 -15.97
C ALA A 145 -3.80 12.84 -15.48
N MET A 146 -4.04 12.79 -14.16
CA MET A 146 -5.24 13.37 -13.57
C MET A 146 -5.25 14.90 -13.64
N SER A 147 -4.06 15.50 -13.58
CA SER A 147 -3.83 16.95 -13.65
C SER A 147 -2.49 17.25 -14.30
N PHE A 148 -2.34 18.47 -14.81
CA PHE A 148 -1.10 18.98 -15.39
C PHE A 148 -0.77 20.31 -14.71
N THR A 149 0.48 20.45 -14.28
CA THR A 149 0.98 21.69 -13.69
C THR A 149 2.11 22.24 -14.55
N SER A 150 2.14 23.57 -14.70
CA SER A 150 3.25 24.25 -15.38
C SER A 150 4.48 24.26 -14.48
N ALA A 151 5.55 23.59 -14.92
CA ALA A 151 6.81 23.56 -14.19
C ALA A 151 7.36 24.98 -13.96
N ASP A 152 7.30 25.86 -14.96
CA ASP A 152 7.84 27.22 -14.85
C ASP A 152 7.13 28.07 -13.78
N ILE A 153 5.80 27.94 -13.69
CA ILE A 153 5.01 28.64 -12.67
C ILE A 153 5.35 28.09 -11.28
N SER A 154 5.39 26.76 -11.13
CA SER A 154 5.75 26.13 -9.86
C SER A 154 7.17 26.47 -9.40
N LEU A 155 8.13 26.53 -10.33
CA LEU A 155 9.51 26.94 -10.04
C LEU A 155 9.61 28.39 -9.59
N LYS A 156 8.86 29.30 -10.21
CA LYS A 156 8.81 30.70 -9.77
C LYS A 156 8.22 30.80 -8.36
N HIS A 157 7.09 30.12 -8.11
CA HIS A 157 6.48 30.05 -6.78
C HIS A 157 7.44 29.49 -5.72
N MET A 158 8.21 28.46 -6.07
CA MET A 158 9.26 27.91 -5.20
C MET A 158 10.27 28.99 -4.81
N GLN A 159 10.86 29.68 -5.79
CA GLN A 159 11.85 30.73 -5.54
C GLN A 159 11.29 31.86 -4.67
N ASP A 160 10.08 32.33 -4.98
CA ASP A 160 9.42 33.39 -4.21
C ASP A 160 9.14 32.94 -2.76
N SER A 161 8.62 31.73 -2.58
CA SER A 161 8.30 31.18 -1.25
C SER A 161 9.55 30.94 -0.40
N TRP A 162 10.63 30.41 -0.99
CA TRP A 162 11.90 30.21 -0.31
C TRP A 162 12.54 31.54 0.09
N LYS A 163 12.55 32.51 -0.82
CA LYS A 163 13.07 33.84 -0.56
C LYS A 163 12.37 34.51 0.62
N ILE A 164 11.03 34.53 0.62
CA ILE A 164 10.24 35.11 1.72
C ILE A 164 10.53 34.38 3.05
N TRP A 165 10.64 33.04 3.02
CA TRP A 165 10.97 32.26 4.21
C TRP A 165 12.36 32.60 4.75
N SER A 166 13.36 32.68 3.88
CA SER A 166 14.74 33.01 4.26
C SER A 166 14.84 34.44 4.83
N GLU A 167 14.25 35.43 4.15
CA GLU A 167 14.27 36.84 4.55
C GLU A 167 13.55 37.11 5.88
N THR A 168 12.63 36.23 6.29
CA THR A 168 11.95 36.33 7.59
C THR A 168 12.74 35.73 8.76
N GLY A 169 14.00 35.33 8.52
CA GLY A 169 14.89 34.75 9.53
C GLY A 169 14.62 33.27 9.80
N LEU A 170 13.87 32.60 8.90
CA LEU A 170 13.52 31.18 9.04
C LEU A 170 14.43 30.23 8.27
N ALA A 171 15.45 30.75 7.56
CA ALA A 171 16.34 29.96 6.68
C ALA A 171 16.90 28.68 7.33
N ASN A 172 17.24 28.75 8.63
CA ASN A 172 17.84 27.63 9.35
C ASN A 172 16.84 26.64 9.96
N PHE A 173 15.54 26.88 9.78
CA PHE A 173 14.49 26.05 10.38
C PHE A 173 13.70 25.31 9.30
N SER A 174 13.69 23.98 9.39
CA SER A 174 12.86 23.16 8.52
C SER A 174 11.38 23.23 8.98
N PRO A 175 10.42 23.42 8.05
CA PRO A 175 8.99 23.33 8.37
C PRO A 175 8.53 21.93 8.83
N ASP A 176 9.36 20.90 8.65
CA ASP A 176 9.08 19.52 9.10
C ASP A 176 9.44 19.26 10.56
N LEU A 177 10.02 20.24 11.25
CA LEU A 177 10.29 20.12 12.69
C LEU A 177 9.02 20.38 13.51
N ALA A 178 8.90 19.69 14.65
CA ALA A 178 7.80 19.86 15.58
C ALA A 178 8.21 20.74 16.77
N PRO A 179 7.44 21.78 17.10
CA PRO A 179 7.75 22.62 18.25
C PRO A 179 7.34 21.93 19.57
N VAL A 180 8.22 22.02 20.58
CA VAL A 180 8.07 21.49 21.94
C VAL A 180 8.33 22.61 22.94
N ILE A 181 7.45 22.79 23.92
CA ILE A 181 7.68 23.75 25.01
C ILE A 181 8.72 23.17 25.97
N ARG A 182 9.84 23.89 26.15
CA ARG A 182 10.90 23.54 27.12
C ARG A 182 10.82 24.34 28.41
N LYS A 183 10.31 25.58 28.34
CA LYS A 183 10.22 26.49 29.49
C LYS A 183 8.76 26.95 29.69
N PRO A 184 7.87 26.08 30.20
CA PRO A 184 6.43 26.37 30.32
C PRO A 184 6.15 27.58 31.22
N GLU A 185 6.86 27.72 32.34
CA GLU A 185 6.67 28.84 33.28
C GLU A 185 6.98 30.21 32.63
N GLN A 186 8.09 30.29 31.87
CA GLN A 186 8.46 31.51 31.15
C GLN A 186 7.46 31.82 30.04
N LEU A 187 6.95 30.80 29.35
CA LEU A 187 5.93 30.97 28.33
C LEU A 187 4.63 31.53 28.93
N GLN A 188 4.18 30.98 30.06
CA GLN A 188 2.95 31.41 30.74
C GLN A 188 2.98 32.88 31.18
N GLN A 189 4.16 33.42 31.50
CA GLN A 189 4.33 34.84 31.83
C GLN A 189 4.28 35.77 30.60
N LEU A 190 4.63 35.25 29.42
CA LEU A 190 4.73 36.04 28.18
C LEU A 190 3.44 36.10 27.37
N VAL A 191 2.53 35.14 27.56
CA VAL A 191 1.29 35.04 26.78
C VAL A 191 0.06 35.03 27.69
N SER A 192 -1.11 35.34 27.12
CA SER A 192 -2.36 35.24 27.88
C SER A 192 -2.70 33.78 28.22
N PRO A 193 -3.49 33.53 29.28
CA PRO A 193 -3.87 32.17 29.67
C PRO A 193 -4.50 31.35 28.53
N SER A 194 -5.33 31.97 27.69
CA SER A 194 -5.95 31.32 26.53
C SER A 194 -4.92 30.93 25.46
N VAL A 195 -3.93 31.79 25.20
CA VAL A 195 -2.85 31.50 24.25
C VAL A 195 -1.95 30.39 24.80
N TYR A 196 -1.64 30.43 26.09
CA TYR A 196 -0.87 29.38 26.76
C TYR A 196 -1.53 28.02 26.62
N ASN A 197 -2.84 27.92 26.89
CA ASN A 197 -3.58 26.66 26.74
C ASN A 197 -3.56 26.14 25.30
N ASN A 198 -3.69 27.04 24.31
CA ASN A 198 -3.54 26.67 22.91
C ASN A 198 -2.12 26.15 22.61
N PHE A 199 -1.09 26.80 23.14
CA PHE A 199 0.30 26.39 22.95
C PHE A 199 0.53 25.00 23.56
N VAL A 200 0.05 24.73 24.78
CA VAL A 200 0.17 23.39 25.38
C VAL A 200 -0.53 22.31 24.56
N ASN A 201 -1.70 22.62 23.98
CA ASN A 201 -2.47 21.66 23.16
C ASN A 201 -1.79 21.33 21.82
N PHE A 202 -1.14 22.31 21.19
CA PHE A 202 -0.61 22.18 19.84
C PHE A 202 0.92 21.99 19.80
N ILE A 203 1.66 22.61 20.72
CA ILE A 203 3.12 22.65 20.80
C ILE A 203 3.63 21.57 21.77
N ASN A 204 3.41 20.32 21.38
CA ASN A 204 3.69 19.14 22.19
C ASN A 204 4.67 18.16 21.51
N GLY A 205 5.34 18.58 20.44
CA GLY A 205 6.28 17.73 19.69
C GLY A 205 5.63 16.66 18.81
N LYS A 206 4.29 16.63 18.67
CA LYS A 206 3.61 15.66 17.81
C LYS A 206 3.39 16.15 16.38
N TYR A 207 3.17 17.45 16.23
CA TYR A 207 2.77 18.10 14.98
C TYR A 207 3.90 18.99 14.48
N THR A 208 4.28 18.84 13.21
CA THR A 208 5.27 19.72 12.58
C THR A 208 4.71 21.14 12.38
N LEU A 209 5.55 22.13 12.06
CA LEU A 209 5.07 23.48 11.70
C LEU A 209 4.05 23.44 10.56
N ARG A 210 4.24 22.54 9.57
CA ARG A 210 3.26 22.28 8.51
C ARG A 210 1.94 21.71 9.04
N ASP A 211 2.00 20.73 9.94
CA ASP A 211 0.79 20.13 10.53
C ASP A 211 0.00 21.16 11.37
N LEU A 212 0.71 22.02 12.09
CA LEU A 212 0.11 23.10 12.87
C LEU A 212 -0.57 24.13 11.98
N ALA A 213 0.06 24.52 10.88
CA ALA A 213 -0.54 25.42 9.90
C ALA A 213 -1.90 24.93 9.40
N VAL A 214 -2.00 23.64 9.05
CA VAL A 214 -3.27 23.02 8.64
C VAL A 214 -4.30 23.04 9.76
N LYS A 215 -3.92 22.63 10.97
CA LYS A 215 -4.84 22.58 12.14
C LYS A 215 -5.35 23.95 12.53
N MET A 216 -4.50 24.97 12.43
CA MET A 216 -4.82 26.36 12.78
C MET A 216 -5.46 27.11 11.60
N LYS A 217 -5.57 26.49 10.42
CA LYS A 217 -6.06 27.11 9.18
C LYS A 217 -5.28 28.39 8.83
N GLN A 218 -3.96 28.36 9.01
CA GLN A 218 -3.04 29.46 8.70
C GLN A 218 -1.97 29.00 7.71
N SER A 219 -1.21 29.93 7.14
CA SER A 219 -0.03 29.59 6.35
C SER A 219 1.12 29.13 7.24
N VAL A 220 1.96 28.24 6.72
CA VAL A 220 3.15 27.73 7.43
C VAL A 220 4.06 28.88 7.83
N LEU A 221 4.24 29.87 6.94
CA LEU A 221 5.03 31.07 7.21
C LEU A 221 4.52 31.85 8.43
N LEU A 222 3.20 32.08 8.53
CA LEU A 222 2.62 32.84 9.65
C LEU A 222 2.79 32.10 10.98
N VAL A 223 2.54 30.78 11.00
CA VAL A 223 2.74 29.96 12.20
C VAL A 223 4.20 29.98 12.62
N SER A 224 5.14 29.69 11.71
CA SER A 224 6.57 29.70 12.00
C SER A 224 7.06 31.06 12.51
N ARG A 225 6.64 32.15 11.86
CA ARG A 225 7.00 33.52 12.27
C ARG A 225 6.44 33.86 13.65
N SER A 226 5.22 33.41 13.98
CA SER A 226 4.63 33.63 15.31
C SER A 226 5.38 32.91 16.43
N LEU A 227 6.01 31.77 16.12
CA LEU A 227 6.77 30.97 17.09
C LEU A 227 8.23 31.40 17.21
N LEU A 228 8.77 32.07 16.18
CA LEU A 228 10.17 32.48 16.10
C LEU A 228 10.71 33.20 17.35
N PRO A 229 10.01 34.19 17.96
CA PRO A 229 10.51 34.86 19.17
C PRO A 229 10.73 33.92 20.35
N TYR A 230 9.90 32.88 20.48
CA TYR A 230 10.01 31.89 21.57
C TYR A 230 11.07 30.83 21.27
N ILE A 231 11.26 30.51 19.99
CA ILE A 231 12.34 29.63 19.52
C ILE A 231 13.71 30.28 19.80
N LEU A 232 13.87 31.55 19.43
CA LEU A 232 15.13 32.29 19.67
C LEU A 232 15.46 32.45 21.15
N LYS A 233 14.45 32.50 22.03
CA LYS A 233 14.61 32.53 23.49
C LYS A 233 14.85 31.14 24.12
N GLY A 234 14.81 30.07 23.32
CA GLY A 234 14.89 28.68 23.80
C GLY A 234 13.73 28.28 24.72
N ILE A 235 12.58 28.96 24.60
CA ILE A 235 11.35 28.60 25.31
C ILE A 235 10.65 27.45 24.58
N ILE A 236 10.69 27.50 23.25
CA ILE A 236 10.22 26.45 22.35
C ILE A 236 11.45 25.89 21.62
N GLU A 237 11.56 24.57 21.55
CA GLU A 237 12.56 23.89 20.74
C GLU A 237 11.87 23.23 19.55
N LEU A 238 12.51 23.26 18.38
CA LEU A 238 12.08 22.52 17.20
C LEU A 238 12.80 21.18 17.18
N VAL A 239 12.06 20.08 17.27
CA VAL A 239 12.60 18.71 17.32
C VAL A 239 12.22 17.91 16.08
N GLU A 240 13.10 16.97 15.74
CA GLU A 240 12.83 15.96 14.73
C GLU A 240 11.74 15.00 15.17
N VAL A 241 10.86 14.64 14.26
CA VAL A 241 9.77 13.67 14.48
C VAL A 241 9.71 12.68 13.33
N PRO A 242 9.23 11.45 13.54
CA PRO A 242 9.03 10.52 12.44
C PRO A 242 7.83 10.92 11.58
N ASP A 243 7.75 10.34 10.37
CA ASP A 243 6.51 10.36 9.60
C ASP A 243 5.37 9.67 10.37
N LEU A 244 4.13 9.96 10.00
CA LEU A 244 2.99 9.27 10.59
C LEU A 244 2.98 7.80 10.16
N PRO A 245 2.56 6.88 11.04
CA PRO A 245 2.39 5.49 10.65
C PRO A 245 1.25 5.38 9.63
N LEU A 246 1.49 4.69 8.52
CA LEU A 246 0.46 4.35 7.55
C LEU A 246 -0.56 3.43 8.22
N LEU A 247 -1.84 3.80 8.13
CA LEU A 247 -2.94 2.90 8.48
C LEU A 247 -3.12 1.91 7.34
N THR A 248 -2.22 0.94 7.27
CA THR A 248 -2.42 -0.20 6.41
C THR A 248 -3.64 -0.97 6.92
N ASN A 249 -4.36 -1.61 6.01
CA ASN A 249 -4.77 -2.95 6.36
C ASN A 249 -3.44 -3.64 6.60
N GLU A 250 -3.03 -3.73 7.86
CA GLU A 250 -2.20 -4.86 8.21
C GLU A 250 -2.98 -6.04 7.62
N VAL A 251 -2.46 -6.57 6.52
CA VAL A 251 -2.16 -7.98 6.52
C VAL A 251 -1.34 -8.12 7.78
N LYS A 252 -2.04 -8.29 8.90
CA LYS A 252 -1.58 -9.25 9.85
C LYS A 252 -1.42 -10.44 8.93
N ASN A 253 -0.16 -10.73 8.61
CA ASN A 253 0.34 -12.09 8.63
C ASN A 253 0.07 -12.62 10.05
N ASN A 254 -1.20 -12.65 10.39
CA ASN A 254 -1.83 -13.73 11.02
C ASN A 254 -2.06 -14.66 9.81
N SER A 255 -1.16 -15.57 9.42
CA SER A 255 -0.60 -16.63 10.29
C SER A 255 -1.12 -16.66 11.74
N ASN A 256 -2.40 -16.35 11.90
CA ASN A 256 -3.30 -17.06 12.76
C ASN A 256 -4.02 -17.95 11.73
N THR A 257 -3.34 -18.85 11.01
CA THR A 257 -3.02 -20.15 11.62
C THR A 257 -3.17 -20.07 13.13
N THR A 258 -4.42 -20.09 13.60
CA THR A 258 -4.68 -20.91 14.78
C THR A 258 -3.82 -22.15 14.54
N PRO A 259 -2.82 -22.43 15.40
CA PRO A 259 -1.90 -23.50 15.15
C PRO A 259 -2.77 -24.71 14.78
N PRO A 260 -2.57 -25.30 13.59
CA PRO A 260 -3.48 -26.32 13.12
C PRO A 260 -3.49 -27.38 14.21
N LYS A 261 -4.67 -27.67 14.75
CA LYS A 261 -4.84 -28.79 15.70
C LYS A 261 -4.31 -30.10 15.09
N ASN A 262 -4.12 -30.15 13.76
CA ASN A 262 -3.40 -31.20 13.05
C ASN A 262 -2.79 -30.68 11.71
N PRO A 263 -1.46 -30.65 11.53
CA PRO A 263 -0.82 -30.20 10.27
C PRO A 263 -1.14 -31.11 9.07
N ASN A 264 -1.64 -32.33 9.30
CA ASN A 264 -2.10 -33.24 8.25
C ASN A 264 -3.58 -33.07 7.88
N ALA A 265 -4.27 -32.07 8.43
CA ALA A 265 -5.66 -31.82 8.07
C ALA A 265 -5.79 -31.27 6.62
N PRO A 266 -6.84 -31.68 5.87
CA PRO A 266 -7.07 -31.20 4.51
C PRO A 266 -7.12 -29.67 4.44
N LEU A 267 -6.53 -29.13 3.38
CA LEU A 267 -6.53 -27.71 3.06
C LEU A 267 -7.60 -27.39 2.03
N ILE A 268 -8.51 -26.51 2.41
CA ILE A 268 -9.58 -26.04 1.54
C ILE A 268 -9.32 -24.59 1.16
N ALA A 269 -9.39 -24.29 -0.14
CA ALA A 269 -9.33 -22.94 -0.65
C ALA A 269 -10.72 -22.38 -0.96
N CYS A 270 -10.90 -21.08 -0.78
CA CYS A 270 -12.04 -20.33 -1.28
C CYS A 270 -11.54 -19.16 -2.12
N VAL A 271 -11.96 -19.08 -3.37
CA VAL A 271 -11.74 -17.95 -4.27
C VAL A 271 -13.06 -17.21 -4.45
N ASP A 272 -13.25 -16.10 -3.74
CA ASP A 272 -14.50 -15.31 -3.76
C ASP A 272 -14.19 -13.87 -3.32
N ASP A 273 -14.67 -12.88 -4.06
CA ASP A 273 -14.40 -11.46 -3.78
C ASP A 273 -15.25 -10.91 -2.61
N SER A 274 -16.30 -11.65 -2.19
CA SER A 274 -17.13 -11.31 -1.04
C SER A 274 -16.48 -11.72 0.28
N PRO A 275 -16.09 -10.77 1.16
CA PRO A 275 -15.54 -11.10 2.47
C PRO A 275 -16.51 -11.86 3.36
N GLN A 276 -17.81 -11.66 3.15
CA GLN A 276 -18.84 -12.35 3.92
C GLN A 276 -18.88 -13.85 3.56
N VAL A 277 -18.79 -14.20 2.27
CA VAL A 277 -18.77 -15.59 1.83
C VAL A 277 -17.49 -16.29 2.26
N CYS A 278 -16.33 -15.65 2.07
CA CYS A 278 -15.05 -16.19 2.54
C CYS A 278 -15.03 -16.41 4.05
N LYS A 279 -15.53 -15.45 4.83
CA LYS A 279 -15.55 -15.56 6.30
C LYS A 279 -16.49 -16.68 6.76
N MET A 280 -17.65 -16.80 6.13
CA MET A 280 -18.60 -17.88 6.43
C MET A 280 -18.00 -19.26 6.14
N LEU A 281 -17.34 -19.44 4.98
CA LEU A 281 -16.64 -20.68 4.66
C LEU A 281 -15.46 -20.95 5.60
N GLU A 282 -14.69 -19.92 5.94
CA GLU A 282 -13.59 -20.01 6.91
C GLU A 282 -14.10 -20.54 8.26
N ASP A 283 -15.19 -19.99 8.78
CA ASP A 283 -15.76 -20.38 10.07
C ASP A 283 -16.32 -21.83 10.02
N ILE A 284 -16.99 -22.21 8.93
CA ILE A 284 -17.51 -23.58 8.75
C ILE A 284 -16.36 -24.60 8.67
N ILE A 285 -15.36 -24.34 7.81
CA ILE A 285 -14.28 -25.28 7.53
C ILE A 285 -13.34 -25.42 8.73
N THR A 286 -12.90 -24.30 9.31
CA THR A 286 -11.97 -24.32 10.46
C THR A 286 -12.66 -24.83 11.73
N GLY A 287 -13.96 -24.55 11.90
CA GLY A 287 -14.78 -25.11 12.98
C GLY A 287 -14.88 -26.65 12.92
N ASN A 288 -14.68 -27.25 11.75
CA ASN A 288 -14.65 -28.70 11.54
C ASN A 288 -13.22 -29.29 11.46
N GLY A 289 -12.21 -28.54 11.91
CA GLY A 289 -10.84 -29.03 12.08
C GLY A 289 -10.01 -29.15 10.80
N MET A 290 -10.47 -28.56 9.70
CA MET A 290 -9.73 -28.49 8.43
C MET A 290 -8.96 -27.17 8.31
N ARG A 291 -7.94 -27.15 7.45
CA ARG A 291 -7.21 -25.92 7.12
C ARG A 291 -7.96 -25.16 6.04
N PHE A 292 -7.88 -23.84 6.08
CA PHE A 292 -8.58 -22.98 5.14
C PHE A 292 -7.68 -21.85 4.64
N ILE A 293 -7.72 -21.59 3.34
CA ILE A 293 -7.12 -20.41 2.70
C ILE A 293 -8.20 -19.65 1.93
N LYS A 294 -8.28 -18.34 2.13
CA LYS A 294 -9.16 -17.46 1.36
C LYS A 294 -8.35 -16.65 0.37
N ILE A 295 -8.86 -16.53 -0.83
CA ILE A 295 -8.27 -15.79 -1.93
C ILE A 295 -9.35 -14.84 -2.45
N GLN A 296 -9.28 -13.58 -2.06
CA GLN A 296 -10.32 -12.60 -2.38
C GLN A 296 -10.01 -11.78 -3.63
N ASP A 297 -8.79 -11.92 -4.15
CA ASP A 297 -8.37 -11.32 -5.40
C ASP A 297 -8.24 -12.43 -6.45
N ALA A 298 -9.08 -12.37 -7.48
CA ALA A 298 -9.10 -13.33 -8.56
C ALA A 298 -7.75 -13.42 -9.31
N VAL A 299 -6.94 -12.35 -9.31
CA VAL A 299 -5.60 -12.33 -9.93
C VAL A 299 -4.60 -13.16 -9.11
N GLN A 300 -4.77 -13.21 -7.80
CA GLN A 300 -3.93 -14.03 -6.90
C GLN A 300 -4.39 -15.49 -6.83
N ALA A 301 -5.55 -15.83 -7.41
CA ALA A 301 -6.10 -17.19 -7.36
C ALA A 301 -5.11 -18.24 -7.86
N LEU A 302 -4.62 -18.11 -9.09
CA LEU A 302 -3.68 -19.09 -9.64
C LEU A 302 -2.35 -19.20 -8.89
N PRO A 303 -1.59 -18.10 -8.65
CA PRO A 303 -0.31 -18.21 -7.97
C PRO A 303 -0.46 -18.79 -6.55
N THR A 304 -1.47 -18.35 -5.79
CA THR A 304 -1.72 -18.88 -4.44
C THR A 304 -2.15 -20.34 -4.47
N LEU A 305 -3.05 -20.73 -5.38
CA LEU A 305 -3.47 -22.13 -5.49
C LEU A 305 -2.30 -23.04 -5.86
N ILE A 306 -1.46 -22.65 -6.83
CA ILE A 306 -0.26 -23.40 -7.25
C ILE A 306 0.73 -23.58 -6.09
N GLN A 307 0.93 -22.53 -5.29
CA GLN A 307 1.83 -22.55 -4.16
C GLN A 307 1.31 -23.44 -3.03
N GLU A 308 0.04 -23.27 -2.64
CA GLU A 308 -0.53 -23.88 -1.44
C GLU A 308 -1.09 -25.29 -1.68
N LYS A 309 -1.41 -25.66 -2.93
CA LYS A 309 -1.92 -26.97 -3.35
C LYS A 309 -3.06 -27.49 -2.46
N PRO A 310 -4.20 -26.79 -2.41
CA PRO A 310 -5.35 -27.22 -1.62
C PRO A 310 -5.93 -28.55 -2.12
N ASP A 311 -6.49 -29.31 -1.20
CA ASP A 311 -7.19 -30.57 -1.44
C ASP A 311 -8.60 -30.36 -2.01
N LEU A 312 -9.18 -29.17 -1.86
CA LEU A 312 -10.47 -28.76 -2.44
C LEU A 312 -10.54 -27.24 -2.63
N ILE A 313 -11.16 -26.79 -3.71
CA ILE A 313 -11.30 -25.37 -4.05
C ILE A 313 -12.78 -25.02 -4.21
N PHE A 314 -13.28 -24.07 -3.42
CA PHE A 314 -14.52 -23.33 -3.71
C PHE A 314 -14.17 -22.13 -4.58
N LEU A 315 -14.89 -21.92 -5.69
CA LEU A 315 -14.57 -20.88 -6.67
C LEU A 315 -15.83 -20.15 -7.11
N ASP A 316 -15.90 -18.84 -6.89
CA ASP A 316 -16.94 -18.00 -7.46
C ASP A 316 -16.75 -17.81 -8.97
N LEU A 317 -17.85 -17.83 -9.72
CA LEU A 317 -17.84 -17.54 -11.16
C LEU A 317 -17.87 -16.04 -11.45
N MET A 318 -18.55 -15.26 -10.61
CA MET A 318 -18.91 -13.88 -10.89
C MET A 318 -18.05 -12.93 -10.06
N MET A 319 -16.80 -12.74 -10.48
CA MET A 319 -15.86 -11.80 -9.86
C MET A 319 -15.54 -10.62 -10.79
N PRO A 320 -15.27 -9.41 -10.25
CA PRO A 320 -15.21 -8.16 -11.02
C PRO A 320 -13.97 -7.99 -11.91
N ILE A 321 -12.93 -8.82 -11.76
CA ILE A 321 -11.62 -8.66 -12.44
C ILE A 321 -11.27 -9.84 -13.35
N ALA A 322 -11.52 -11.08 -12.92
CA ALA A 322 -11.28 -12.28 -13.71
C ALA A 322 -12.45 -13.26 -13.55
N SER A 323 -12.81 -13.94 -14.65
CA SER A 323 -13.93 -14.87 -14.65
C SER A 323 -13.54 -16.18 -13.95
N GLY A 324 -14.36 -16.66 -13.01
CA GLY A 324 -14.11 -17.96 -12.37
C GLY A 324 -14.06 -19.12 -13.37
N TYR A 325 -14.71 -18.97 -14.54
CA TYR A 325 -14.58 -19.91 -15.65
C TYR A 325 -13.15 -19.99 -16.21
N GLU A 326 -12.46 -18.87 -16.31
CA GLU A 326 -11.08 -18.80 -16.82
C GLU A 326 -10.11 -19.41 -15.81
N ILE A 327 -10.28 -19.09 -14.52
CA ILE A 327 -9.48 -19.67 -13.43
C ILE A 327 -9.66 -21.18 -13.38
N CYS A 328 -10.90 -21.69 -13.45
CA CYS A 328 -11.16 -23.13 -13.49
C CYS A 328 -10.50 -23.79 -14.70
N THR A 329 -10.61 -23.18 -15.88
CA THR A 329 -10.00 -23.69 -17.11
C THR A 329 -8.47 -23.73 -17.01
N GLN A 330 -7.86 -22.68 -16.46
CA GLN A 330 -6.40 -22.60 -16.28
C GLN A 330 -5.91 -23.61 -15.24
N LEU A 331 -6.63 -23.79 -14.12
CA LEU A 331 -6.31 -24.83 -13.13
C LEU A 331 -6.35 -26.22 -13.74
N ARG A 332 -7.37 -26.55 -14.55
CA ARG A 332 -7.48 -27.88 -15.19
C ARG A 332 -6.37 -28.19 -16.21
N ARG A 333 -5.69 -27.16 -16.74
CA ARG A 333 -4.51 -27.35 -17.60
C ARG A 333 -3.23 -27.65 -16.82
N ILE A 334 -3.24 -27.46 -15.50
CA ILE A 334 -2.11 -27.73 -14.62
C ILE A 334 -2.28 -29.15 -14.05
N SER A 335 -1.30 -30.02 -14.29
CA SER A 335 -1.36 -31.44 -13.92
C SER A 335 -1.61 -31.68 -12.43
N SER A 336 -1.08 -30.82 -11.55
CA SER A 336 -1.29 -30.91 -10.11
C SER A 336 -2.71 -30.62 -9.65
N PHE A 337 -3.56 -30.05 -10.52
CA PHE A 337 -4.95 -29.73 -10.23
C PHE A 337 -5.94 -30.49 -11.12
N SER A 338 -5.50 -31.49 -11.90
CA SER A 338 -6.40 -32.23 -12.79
C SER A 338 -7.51 -32.94 -11.99
N GLU A 339 -7.14 -33.51 -10.84
CA GLU A 339 -8.05 -34.26 -9.95
C GLU A 339 -8.51 -33.46 -8.72
N THR A 340 -8.02 -32.23 -8.52
CA THR A 340 -8.42 -31.41 -7.38
C THR A 340 -9.91 -31.01 -7.53
N PRO A 341 -10.79 -31.32 -6.57
CA PRO A 341 -12.18 -30.91 -6.59
C PRO A 341 -12.30 -29.39 -6.66
N ILE A 342 -12.94 -28.90 -7.75
CA ILE A 342 -13.27 -27.47 -7.91
C ILE A 342 -14.79 -27.37 -7.84
N ILE A 343 -15.28 -26.71 -6.79
CA ILE A 343 -16.68 -26.55 -6.48
C ILE A 343 -17.07 -25.12 -6.79
N ILE A 344 -17.94 -24.96 -7.78
CA ILE A 344 -18.38 -23.64 -8.21
C ILE A 344 -19.40 -23.06 -7.23
N LEU A 345 -19.18 -21.82 -6.78
CA LEU A 345 -20.16 -21.03 -6.05
C LEU A 345 -20.97 -20.20 -7.07
N THR A 346 -22.29 -20.31 -7.05
CA THR A 346 -23.16 -19.54 -7.97
C THR A 346 -24.30 -18.85 -7.22
N GLY A 347 -24.56 -17.58 -7.56
CA GLY A 347 -25.72 -16.84 -7.07
C GLY A 347 -27.04 -17.15 -7.81
N ASN A 348 -26.96 -17.82 -8.96
CA ASN A 348 -28.11 -18.18 -9.78
C ASN A 348 -28.12 -19.69 -10.07
N ASP A 349 -29.29 -20.31 -10.00
CA ASP A 349 -29.46 -21.77 -10.11
C ASP A 349 -29.58 -22.27 -11.56
N GLY A 350 -29.57 -21.35 -12.53
CA GLY A 350 -29.93 -21.57 -13.93
C GLY A 350 -29.19 -22.72 -14.61
N LEU A 351 -29.95 -23.54 -15.37
CA LEU A 351 -29.47 -24.68 -16.16
C LEU A 351 -28.25 -24.35 -17.05
N LEU A 352 -28.18 -23.15 -17.63
CA LEU A 352 -27.10 -22.73 -18.51
C LEU A 352 -25.76 -22.58 -17.77
N ASP A 353 -25.75 -22.03 -16.55
CA ASP A 353 -24.52 -21.87 -15.76
C ASP A 353 -24.00 -23.23 -15.30
N ARG A 354 -24.90 -24.18 -14.98
CA ARG A 354 -24.51 -25.55 -14.64
C ARG A 354 -23.90 -26.30 -15.82
N VAL A 355 -24.44 -26.13 -17.02
CA VAL A 355 -23.89 -26.73 -18.25
C VAL A 355 -22.51 -26.14 -18.54
N ARG A 356 -22.36 -24.80 -18.50
CA ARG A 356 -21.07 -24.13 -18.73
C ARG A 356 -20.02 -24.50 -17.68
N ALA A 357 -20.40 -24.59 -16.40
CA ALA A 357 -19.51 -24.99 -15.32
C ALA A 357 -18.98 -26.42 -15.51
N LYS A 358 -19.82 -27.35 -15.98
CA LYS A 358 -19.39 -28.71 -16.32
C LYS A 358 -18.42 -28.73 -17.51
N VAL A 359 -18.67 -27.90 -18.53
CA VAL A 359 -17.81 -27.80 -19.72
C VAL A 359 -16.40 -27.31 -19.38
N VAL A 360 -16.24 -26.41 -18.40
CA VAL A 360 -14.92 -25.93 -17.94
C VAL A 360 -14.23 -26.86 -16.93
N GLY A 361 -14.81 -28.03 -16.66
CA GLY A 361 -14.21 -29.07 -15.82
C GLY A 361 -14.43 -28.90 -14.31
N SER A 362 -15.43 -28.14 -13.87
CA SER A 362 -15.81 -28.13 -12.45
C SER A 362 -16.30 -29.50 -11.98
N THR A 363 -16.07 -29.81 -10.71
CA THR A 363 -16.38 -31.10 -10.08
C THR A 363 -17.80 -31.15 -9.53
N ASP A 364 -18.27 -30.04 -8.96
CA ASP A 364 -19.64 -29.85 -8.46
C ASP A 364 -19.96 -28.35 -8.37
N PHE A 365 -21.18 -28.01 -7.95
CA PHE A 365 -21.58 -26.63 -7.70
C PHE A 365 -22.39 -26.48 -6.41
N LEU A 366 -22.35 -25.28 -5.84
CA LEU A 366 -23.06 -24.89 -4.64
C LEU A 366 -23.73 -23.53 -4.87
N THR A 367 -25.04 -23.46 -4.62
CA THR A 367 -25.80 -22.21 -4.71
C THR A 367 -25.57 -21.34 -3.49
N LYS A 368 -25.30 -20.05 -3.69
CA LYS A 368 -25.30 -19.02 -2.63
C LYS A 368 -26.75 -18.72 -2.21
N PRO A 369 -27.03 -18.44 -0.91
CA PRO A 369 -26.08 -18.35 0.19
C PRO A 369 -25.55 -19.73 0.60
N VAL A 370 -24.24 -19.79 0.92
CA VAL A 370 -23.59 -21.03 1.38
C VAL A 370 -24.11 -21.37 2.77
N VAL A 371 -24.44 -22.64 3.02
CA VAL A 371 -24.94 -23.12 4.33
C VAL A 371 -24.07 -24.27 4.83
N ALA A 372 -23.84 -24.32 6.14
CA ALA A 372 -22.87 -25.22 6.77
C ALA A 372 -23.02 -26.69 6.35
N ASP A 373 -24.25 -27.22 6.39
CA ASP A 373 -24.53 -28.62 6.07
C ASP A 373 -24.16 -28.98 4.63
N ARG A 374 -24.43 -28.07 3.67
CA ARG A 374 -24.10 -28.30 2.26
C ARG A 374 -22.60 -28.22 2.00
N VAL A 375 -21.93 -27.23 2.60
CA VAL A 375 -20.47 -27.07 2.52
C VAL A 375 -19.76 -28.31 3.07
N MET A 376 -20.20 -28.79 4.24
CA MET A 376 -19.62 -29.99 4.86
C MET A 376 -19.96 -31.27 4.11
N GLY A 377 -21.17 -31.37 3.54
CA GLY A 377 -21.53 -32.50 2.67
C GLY A 377 -20.61 -32.60 1.45
N ILE A 378 -20.27 -31.48 0.81
CA ILE A 378 -19.32 -31.43 -0.30
C ILE A 378 -17.90 -31.79 0.17
N ALA A 379 -17.42 -31.18 1.26
CA ALA A 379 -16.09 -31.45 1.79
C ALA A 379 -15.91 -32.94 2.13
N GLN A 380 -16.89 -33.56 2.81
CA GLN A 380 -16.85 -34.98 3.15
C GLN A 380 -16.91 -35.89 1.92
N LYS A 381 -17.74 -35.54 0.92
CA LYS A 381 -17.89 -36.31 -0.32
C LYS A 381 -16.58 -36.38 -1.10
N TYR A 382 -15.89 -35.26 -1.25
CA TYR A 382 -14.73 -35.15 -2.15
C TYR A 382 -13.37 -35.37 -1.48
N LEU A 383 -13.25 -35.08 -0.17
CA LEU A 383 -12.00 -35.32 0.56
C LEU A 383 -11.85 -36.79 1.01
N ARG A 384 -12.94 -37.54 1.19
CA ARG A 384 -12.85 -39.00 1.48
C ARG A 384 -12.40 -39.83 0.27
N SER A 385 -12.71 -39.38 -0.95
CA SER A 385 -12.32 -40.05 -2.19
C SER A 385 -10.83 -39.92 -2.54
N GLN A 386 -10.07 -39.08 -1.83
CA GLN A 386 -8.63 -38.87 -2.03
C GLN A 386 -7.74 -39.56 -0.99
N ALA A 387 -8.30 -40.38 -0.09
CA ALA A 387 -7.49 -41.19 0.82
C ALA A 387 -6.65 -42.21 0.02
N PRO A 388 -5.35 -42.38 0.32
CA PRO A 388 -4.48 -43.28 -0.41
C PRO A 388 -5.06 -44.71 -0.37
N SER A 389 -5.29 -45.27 -1.55
CA SER A 389 -5.54 -46.70 -1.74
C SER A 389 -4.49 -47.48 -0.96
N LYS A 390 -4.95 -48.28 0.01
CA LYS A 390 -4.14 -49.24 0.77
C LYS A 390 -3.19 -49.95 -0.19
N VAL A 391 -1.91 -49.66 -0.08
CA VAL A 391 -0.85 -50.54 -0.58
C VAL A 391 -1.13 -51.90 0.03
N LYS A 392 -1.30 -52.91 -0.82
CA LYS A 392 -1.37 -54.32 -0.38
C LYS A 392 -0.12 -54.59 0.46
N ASN A 393 -0.32 -54.83 1.75
CA ASN A 393 0.71 -55.38 2.62
C ASN A 393 1.17 -56.70 2.01
N VAL A 394 2.37 -56.72 1.43
CA VAL A 394 3.16 -57.95 1.38
C VAL A 394 3.74 -58.09 2.78
N SER A 395 3.05 -58.87 3.60
CA SER A 395 3.46 -59.24 4.94
C SER A 395 4.79 -60.00 4.88
N ASN A 396 5.80 -59.46 5.58
CA ASN A 396 6.91 -60.27 6.07
C ASN A 396 6.34 -61.40 6.94
N SER A 397 6.59 -62.64 6.55
CA SER A 397 6.60 -63.78 7.46
C SER A 397 8.05 -64.25 7.59
N ILE A 398 8.73 -63.77 8.63
CA ILE A 398 9.90 -64.45 9.18
C ILE A 398 9.35 -65.56 10.08
N PRO A 399 9.61 -66.85 9.81
CA PRO A 399 9.37 -67.89 10.79
C PRO A 399 10.58 -67.99 11.72
N SER A 400 10.26 -68.10 13.00
CA SER A 400 11.18 -68.37 14.09
C SER A 400 11.78 -69.79 14.03
N ARG A 401 13.07 -69.84 14.37
CA ARG A 401 13.75 -70.85 15.21
C ARG A 401 14.27 -72.17 14.60
N ILE A 402 15.54 -72.42 14.95
CA ILE A 402 16.21 -73.69 15.33
C ILE A 402 17.29 -74.23 14.36
N SER A 403 18.52 -74.17 14.92
CA SER A 403 19.68 -75.10 14.89
C SER A 403 20.43 -75.49 13.60
N ASP A 404 21.72 -75.75 13.87
CA ASP A 404 22.71 -76.57 13.14
C ASP A 404 23.60 -75.80 12.13
N LEU A 405 24.87 -75.52 12.45
CA LEU A 405 26.09 -76.38 12.46
C LEU A 405 26.65 -76.68 11.05
N GLU A 406 27.99 -76.58 10.96
CA GLU A 406 28.91 -77.00 9.89
C GLU A 406 29.06 -76.02 8.70
N VAL A 407 30.23 -75.39 8.42
CA VAL A 407 31.62 -75.85 8.18
C VAL A 407 31.73 -76.80 6.97
N CYS A 408 32.72 -76.50 6.11
CA CYS A 408 33.12 -77.12 4.83
C CYS A 408 32.40 -76.48 3.61
N HIS A 409 33.08 -76.05 2.54
CA HIS A 409 34.42 -76.32 2.04
C HIS A 409 34.98 -75.14 1.25
#